data_AF-A0A7K0REX8-F1
#
_entry.id   AF-A0A7K0REX8-F1
#
_cell.length_a   1.000
_cell.length_b   1.000
_cell.length_c   1.000
_cell.angle_alpha   90.00
_cell.angle_beta   90.00
_cell.angle_gamma   90.00
#
_symmetry.space_group_name_H-M   'P 1'
#
loop_
_entity.id
_entity.type
_entity.pdbx_description
1 polymer ?
#
loop_
_entity_poly.entity_id
_entity_poly.type
_entity_poly.pdbx_seq_one_letter_code
_entity_poly.pdbx_strand_id
1 'polypeptide(L)'
;LVILRHLGQNASGLLILLVINIVIGFLPGMNWAWQAHVGGLIGGAVLGLIYARTRAPAQRRLQNVLVIAVAALEVIAALAHAPIFVM
;
A
#
# COMPACT_ATOMS: atom_id res chain seq x y z
N LEU A 1 6.06 7.00 15.80
CA LEU A 1 5.06 7.75 16.60
C LEU A 1 4.82 7.12 17.98
N VAL A 2 4.52 5.82 18.05
CA VAL A 2 4.21 5.11 19.31
C VAL A 2 5.40 5.08 20.27
N ILE A 3 6.61 4.79 19.78
CA ILE A 3 7.84 4.74 20.61
C ILE A 3 8.22 6.13 21.16
N LEU A 4 8.16 7.17 20.32
CA LEU A 4 8.45 8.56 20.73
C LEU A 4 7.48 9.07 21.81
N ARG A 5 6.19 8.75 21.69
CA ARG A 5 5.20 9.07 22.74
C ARG A 5 5.44 8.30 24.03
N HIS A 6 5.89 7.04 23.95
CA HIS A 6 6.24 6.23 25.12
C HIS A 6 7.49 6.74 25.85
N LEU A 7 8.43 7.35 25.13
CA LEU A 7 9.65 7.95 25.69
C LEU A 7 9.44 9.38 26.23
N GLY A 8 8.21 9.88 26.27
CA GLY A 8 7.91 11.27 26.66
C GLY A 8 8.48 12.31 25.70
N GLN A 9 8.93 11.90 24.51
CA GLN A 9 9.54 12.77 23.51
C GLN A 9 8.48 13.51 22.71
N ASN A 10 8.76 14.77 22.39
CA ASN A 10 7.87 15.60 21.59
C ASN A 10 7.79 15.07 20.14
N ALA A 11 6.76 14.27 19.87
CA ALA A 11 6.51 13.71 18.55
C ALA A 11 5.99 14.74 17.53
N SER A 12 5.83 16.02 17.90
CA SER A 12 5.28 17.06 17.03
C SER A 12 6.10 17.23 15.76
N GLY A 13 7.44 17.17 15.82
CA GLY A 13 8.29 17.23 14.63
C GLY A 13 8.02 16.08 13.66
N LEU A 14 7.89 14.85 14.16
CA LEU A 14 7.56 13.68 13.34
C LEU A 14 6.15 13.80 12.74
N LEU A 15 5.18 14.27 13.52
CA LEU A 15 3.81 14.52 13.06
C LEU A 15 3.76 15.57 11.94
N ILE A 16 4.50 16.66 12.10
CA ILE A 16 4.62 17.71 11.08
C ILE A 16 5.22 17.14 9.79
N LEU A 17 6.32 16.38 9.88
CA LEU A 17 6.95 15.75 8.71
C LEU A 17 6.03 14.74 8.02
N LEU A 18 5.24 13.99 8.78
CA LEU A 18 4.25 13.06 8.24
C LEU A 18 3.15 13.80 7.47
N VAL A 19 2.57 14.85 8.07
CA VAL A 19 1.52 15.64 7.44
C VAL A 19 2.05 16.31 6.17
N ILE A 20 3.24 16.90 6.23
CA ILE A 20 3.89 17.52 5.07
C ILE A 20 4.10 16.47 3.96
N ASN A 21 4.63 15.29 4.27
CA ASN A 21 4.83 14.23 3.27
C ASN A 21 3.53 13.84 2.57
N ILE A 22 2.43 13.73 3.32
CA ILE A 22 1.12 13.41 2.75
C ILE A 22 0.63 14.55 1.86
N VAL A 23 0.62 15.80 2.34
CA VAL A 23 0.14 16.94 1.54
C VAL A 23 0.95 17.09 0.26
N ILE A 24 2.27 17.02 0.36
CA ILE A 24 3.19 17.07 -0.78
C ILE A 24 2.90 15.93 -1.76
N GLY A 25 2.63 14.72 -1.27
CA GLY A 25 2.39 13.56 -2.12
C GLY A 25 1.16 13.70 -3.02
N PHE A 26 0.15 14.46 -2.62
CA PHE A 26 -1.12 14.63 -3.35
C PHE A 26 -1.29 15.99 -4.07
N LEU A 27 -0.25 16.83 -4.05
CA LEU A 27 -0.29 18.13 -4.73
C LEU A 27 -0.08 17.98 -6.25
N PRO A 28 -0.96 18.58 -7.09
CA PRO A 28 -0.82 18.51 -8.55
C PRO A 28 0.52 19.10 -9.02
N GLY A 29 1.20 18.41 -9.94
CA GLY A 29 2.49 18.85 -10.48
C GLY A 29 3.70 18.43 -9.64
N MET A 30 3.50 17.93 -8.42
CA MET A 30 4.56 17.28 -7.64
C MET A 30 4.38 15.76 -7.78
N ASN A 31 5.11 15.14 -8.71
CA ASN A 31 5.04 13.71 -9.05
C ASN A 31 5.56 12.76 -7.93
N TRP A 32 5.30 13.06 -6.66
CA TRP A 32 5.85 12.31 -5.53
C TRP A 32 4.79 11.36 -4.95
N ALA A 33 4.93 10.07 -5.24
CA ALA A 33 4.32 8.95 -4.49
C ALA A 33 2.78 8.83 -4.43
N TRP A 34 1.95 9.71 -5.00
CA TRP A 34 0.49 9.49 -5.02
C TRP A 34 0.09 8.21 -5.76
N GLN A 35 0.84 7.85 -6.80
CA GLN A 35 0.61 6.61 -7.57
C GLN A 35 0.70 5.38 -6.65
N ALA A 36 1.64 5.37 -5.70
CA ALA A 36 1.82 4.28 -4.75
C ALA A 36 0.65 4.21 -3.75
N HIS A 37 0.15 5.37 -3.29
CA HIS A 37 -1.00 5.40 -2.39
C HIS A 37 -2.29 4.96 -3.09
N VAL A 38 -2.54 5.45 -4.31
CA VAL A 38 -3.69 5.04 -5.12
C VAL A 38 -3.61 3.56 -5.48
N GLY A 39 -2.44 3.08 -5.90
CA GLY A 39 -2.21 1.66 -6.17
C GLY A 39 -2.47 0.78 -4.94
N GLY A 40 -1.96 1.18 -3.77
CA GLY A 40 -2.21 0.48 -2.51
C GLY A 40 -3.68 0.48 -2.07
N LEU A 41 -4.40 1.59 -2.29
CA LEU A 41 -5.86 1.66 -2.06
C LEU A 41 -6.62 0.67 -2.95
N ILE A 42 -6.27 0.59 -4.23
CA ILE A 42 -6.89 -0.33 -5.19
C ILE A 42 -6.60 -1.79 -4.80
N GLY A 43 -5.32 -2.14 -4.60
CA GLY A 43 -4.91 -3.50 -4.21
C GLY A 43 -5.54 -3.92 -2.88
N GLY A 44 -5.54 -3.02 -1.89
CA GLY A 44 -6.19 -3.24 -0.60
C GLY A 44 -7.70 -3.46 -0.71
N ALA A 45 -8.40 -2.68 -1.54
CA ALA A 45 -9.83 -2.86 -1.78
C ALA A 45 -10.14 -4.20 -2.45
N VAL A 46 -9.33 -4.62 -3.43
CA VAL A 46 -9.47 -5.92 -4.11
C VAL A 46 -9.26 -7.07 -3.13
N LEU A 47 -8.18 -7.05 -2.35
CA LEU A 47 -7.93 -8.07 -1.32
C LEU A 47 -9.02 -8.08 -0.26
N GLY A 48 -9.44 -6.91 0.21
CA GLY A 48 -10.55 -6.77 1.16
C GLY A 48 -11.85 -7.39 0.65
N LEU A 49 -12.17 -7.18 -0.64
CA LEU A 49 -13.32 -7.80 -1.29
C LEU A 49 -13.18 -9.33 -1.35
N ILE A 50 -12.00 -9.84 -1.70
CA ILE A 50 -11.73 -11.30 -1.69
C ILE A 50 -12.00 -11.87 -0.31
N TYR A 51 -11.40 -11.31 0.74
CA TYR A 51 -11.62 -11.77 2.12
C TYR A 51 -13.09 -11.68 2.54
N ALA A 52 -13.78 -10.59 2.20
CA ALA A 52 -15.19 -10.42 2.51
C ALA A 52 -16.09 -11.47 1.83
N ARG A 53 -15.79 -11.81 0.57
CA ARG A 53 -16.57 -12.77 -0.24
C ARG A 53 -16.20 -14.23 -0.01
N THR A 54 -15.02 -14.50 0.54
CA THR A 54 -14.50 -15.86 0.76
C THR A 54 -14.35 -16.22 2.24
N ARG A 55 -15.18 -15.61 3.10
CA ARG A 55 -15.09 -15.74 4.57
C ARG A 55 -15.35 -17.16 5.11
N ALA A 56 -16.04 -18.01 4.35
CA ALA A 56 -16.41 -19.33 4.82
C ALA A 56 -15.20 -20.30 4.82
N PRO A 57 -15.06 -21.20 5.81
CA PRO A 57 -13.94 -22.15 5.85
C PRO A 57 -13.81 -23.01 4.59
N ALA A 58 -14.93 -23.41 3.98
CA ALA A 58 -14.95 -24.17 2.74
C ALA A 58 -14.34 -23.40 1.54
N GLN A 59 -14.31 -22.07 1.60
CA GLN A 59 -13.76 -21.21 0.55
C GLN A 59 -12.29 -20.89 0.77
N ARG A 60 -11.63 -21.44 1.80
CA ARG A 60 -10.24 -21.12 2.13
C ARG A 60 -9.26 -21.39 0.98
N ARG A 61 -9.46 -22.48 0.23
CA ARG A 61 -8.66 -22.78 -0.95
C ARG A 61 -8.84 -21.71 -2.03
N LEU A 62 -10.09 -21.31 -2.30
CA LEU A 62 -10.41 -20.27 -3.27
C LEU A 62 -9.82 -18.92 -2.84
N GLN A 63 -9.95 -18.55 -1.57
CA GLN A 63 -9.33 -17.34 -1.00
C GLN A 63 -7.83 -17.31 -1.25
N ASN A 64 -7.12 -18.38 -0.90
CA ASN A 64 -5.67 -18.46 -1.08
C ASN A 64 -5.29 -18.32 -2.56
N VAL A 65 -6.00 -19.02 -3.47
CA VAL A 65 -5.74 -18.92 -4.91
C VAL A 65 -5.95 -17.49 -5.41
N LEU A 66 -7.05 -16.82 -5.01
CA LEU A 66 -7.33 -15.45 -5.42
C LEU A 66 -6.29 -14.46 -4.89
N VAL A 67 -5.86 -14.60 -3.62
CA VAL A 67 -4.81 -13.75 -3.04
C VAL A 67 -3.48 -13.96 -3.76
N ILE A 68 -3.08 -15.22 -4.02
CA ILE A 68 -1.86 -15.52 -4.77
C ILE A 68 -1.93 -14.95 -6.18
N ALA A 69 -3.09 -15.06 -6.86
CA ALA A 69 -3.27 -14.52 -8.19
C ALA A 69 -3.15 -12.98 -8.21
N VAL A 70 -3.72 -12.28 -7.23
CA VAL A 70 -3.58 -10.83 -7.10
C VAL A 70 -2.12 -10.45 -6.84
N ALA A 71 -1.44 -11.13 -5.91
CA ALA A 71 -0.04 -10.85 -5.61
C ALA A 71 0.87 -11.11 -6.83
N ALA A 72 0.65 -12.20 -7.56
CA ALA A 72 1.38 -12.51 -8.78
C ALA A 72 1.13 -11.45 -9.87
N LEU A 73 -0.12 -11.00 -10.03
CA LEU A 73 -0.47 -9.94 -10.97
C LEU A 73 0.23 -8.63 -10.62
N GLU A 74 0.25 -8.23 -9.35
CA GLU A 74 0.95 -7.03 -8.88
C GLU A 74 2.46 -7.13 -9.12
N VAL A 75 3.07 -8.29 -8.85
CA VAL A 75 4.49 -8.53 -9.14
C VAL A 75 4.77 -8.43 -10.64
N ILE A 76 3.96 -9.07 -11.49
CA ILE A 76 4.10 -8.99 -12.94
C ILE A 76 3.95 -7.55 -13.42
N ALA A 77 2.95 -6.83 -12.93
CA ALA A 77 2.75 -5.42 -13.26
C ALA A 77 3.95 -4.57 -12.83
N ALA A 78 4.49 -4.79 -11.63
CA ALA A 78 5.68 -4.10 -11.15
C ALA A 78 6.90 -4.39 -12.02
N LEU A 79 7.14 -5.65 -12.39
CA LEU A 79 8.25 -6.03 -13.26
C LEU A 79 8.10 -5.48 -14.69
N ALA A 80 6.87 -5.37 -15.20
CA ALA A 80 6.59 -4.79 -16.52
C ALA A 80 6.80 -3.27 -16.56
N HIS A 81 6.61 -2.58 -15.44
CA HIS A 81 6.80 -1.13 -15.32
C HIS A 81 8.16 -0.73 -14.75
N ALA A 82 8.89 -1.68 -14.14
CA ALA A 82 10.26 -1.47 -13.71
C ALA A 82 11.11 -1.22 -14.96
N PRO A 83 11.82 -0.09 -15.08
CA PRO A 83 12.82 0.06 -16.12
C PRO A 83 13.90 -0.99 -15.83
N ILE A 84 13.93 -2.07 -16.61
CA ILE A 84 14.99 -3.09 -16.55
C ILE A 84 16.36 -2.50 -17.02
N PHE A 85 16.42 -1.20 -17.31
CA PHE A 85 17.58 -0.48 -17.82
C PHE A 85 18.19 0.45 -16.77
N VAL A 86 18.95 -0.13 -15.84
CA VAL A 86 20.14 0.53 -15.28
C VAL A 86 21.26 -0.51 -15.29
N MET A 87 21.85 -0.71 -16.48
CA MET A 87 23.21 -1.21 -16.70
C MET A 87 23.92 -0.22 -17.61
#